data_AF-A0A815PFA8-F1
#
_entry.id   AF-A0A815PFA8-F1
#
_cell.length_a   1.000
_cell.length_b   1.000
_cell.length_c   1.000
_cell.angle_alpha   90.00
_cell.angle_beta   90.00
_cell.angle_gamma   90.00
#
_symmetry.space_group_name_H-M   'P 1'
#
loop_
_entity.id
_entity.type
_entity.pdbx_description
1 polymer ?
#
loop_
_entity_poly.entity_id
_entity_poly.type
_entity_poly.pdbx_seq_one_letter_code
_entity_poly.pdbx_strand_id
1 'polypeptide(L)'
;MFVQLICVLKFSIHLLPMTDLSSIFAATVRIFSQALMIFGGIVPYIPQYLIIQRSQNAEGFSNYVCLTLLIANIIRIEFWFGKHFEIPLLVQSIVMIICMLIMLELCIRVYSKSLCHHLPVNQLNMSHTKELTLDIHEKKFTDFEMNYFWKWTTFTSYLQFLFVFIFVLSTTTWLLLDNILYIETIGFLAVFFEALLGTPQFMRNFRLKSTEGMSVKMVLMWTSGDIFKTVYFILRSAPKQFWLCGMLQISIDIAILCQVVFYSEKYRFRRR
;
A
#
# COMPACT_ATOMS: atom_id res chain seq x y z
N MET A 1 -20.51 -12.30 8.52
CA MET A 1 -19.67 -11.11 8.32
C MET A 1 -20.45 -9.78 8.45
N PHE A 2 -21.42 -9.45 7.58
CA PHE A 2 -22.22 -8.20 7.71
C PHE A 2 -23.13 -8.15 8.97
N VAL A 3 -23.68 -9.31 9.38
CA VAL A 3 -24.51 -9.43 10.60
C VAL A 3 -23.67 -9.30 11.88
N GLN A 4 -22.39 -9.70 11.86
CA GLN A 4 -21.43 -9.46 12.95
C GLN A 4 -20.95 -8.00 12.99
N LEU A 5 -20.82 -7.33 11.84
CA LEU A 5 -20.49 -5.91 11.78
C LEU A 5 -21.59 -5.04 12.41
N ILE A 6 -22.86 -5.37 12.13
CA ILE A 6 -24.02 -4.72 12.76
C ILE A 6 -24.17 -5.14 14.22
N CYS A 7 -23.89 -6.40 14.58
CA CYS A 7 -23.89 -6.83 15.99
C CYS A 7 -22.78 -6.19 16.81
N VAL A 8 -21.57 -5.97 16.29
CA VAL A 8 -20.48 -5.31 17.05
C VAL A 8 -20.78 -3.81 17.23
N LEU A 9 -21.36 -3.16 16.22
CA LEU A 9 -21.88 -1.79 16.35
C LEU A 9 -23.08 -1.70 17.32
N LYS A 10 -24.03 -2.65 17.28
CA LYS A 10 -25.18 -2.70 18.21
C LYS A 10 -24.80 -3.12 19.64
N PHE A 11 -23.87 -4.06 19.80
CA PHE A 11 -23.51 -4.65 21.11
C PHE A 11 -22.64 -3.71 21.95
N SER A 12 -21.85 -2.83 21.31
CA SER A 12 -21.14 -1.76 22.05
C SER A 12 -22.01 -0.55 22.41
N ILE A 13 -23.23 -0.43 21.88
CA ILE A 13 -24.14 0.69 22.14
C ILE A 13 -25.14 0.37 23.27
N HIS A 14 -25.36 -0.90 23.63
CA HIS A 14 -26.51 -1.28 24.45
C HIS A 14 -26.21 -1.86 25.83
N LEU A 15 -25.17 -1.41 26.57
CA LEU A 15 -25.00 -1.82 27.98
C LEU A 15 -24.07 -0.93 28.84
N LEU A 16 -24.02 0.38 28.60
CA LEU A 16 -23.50 1.32 29.59
C LEU A 16 -24.63 2.25 30.02
N PRO A 17 -24.90 2.39 31.34
CA PRO A 17 -25.80 3.43 31.81
C PRO A 17 -25.23 4.77 31.35
N MET A 18 -25.91 5.38 30.37
CA MET A 18 -25.55 6.66 29.74
C MET A 18 -25.83 7.82 30.70
N THR A 19 -25.07 7.93 31.79
CA THR A 19 -25.26 9.03 32.77
C THR A 19 -23.99 9.75 33.18
N ASP A 20 -22.79 9.21 32.92
CA ASP A 20 -21.52 9.82 33.35
C ASP A 20 -20.71 10.40 32.18
N LEU A 21 -20.34 11.69 32.26
CA LEU A 21 -19.52 12.42 31.28
C LEU A 21 -18.20 11.69 30.95
N SER A 22 -17.63 10.96 31.91
CA SER A 22 -16.44 10.13 31.74
C SER A 22 -16.66 8.96 30.77
N SER A 23 -17.85 8.35 30.76
CA SER A 23 -18.19 7.24 29.86
C SER A 23 -18.40 7.72 28.42
N ILE A 24 -19.02 8.89 28.25
CA ILE A 24 -19.17 9.56 26.96
C ILE A 24 -17.80 9.97 26.40
N PHE A 25 -16.93 10.55 27.24
CA PHE A 25 -15.57 10.90 26.86
C PHE A 25 -14.76 9.67 26.43
N ALA A 26 -14.78 8.59 27.22
CA ALA A 26 -14.09 7.35 26.90
C ALA A 26 -14.60 6.70 25.60
N ALA A 27 -15.92 6.70 25.38
CA ALA A 27 -16.52 6.18 24.15
C ALA A 27 -16.08 6.99 22.91
N THR A 28 -16.03 8.31 23.04
CA THR A 28 -15.58 9.22 21.97
C THR A 28 -14.12 8.96 21.61
N VAL A 29 -13.24 8.89 22.60
CA VAL A 29 -11.80 8.60 22.41
C VAL A 29 -11.61 7.24 21.74
N ARG A 30 -12.38 6.22 22.15
CA ARG A 30 -12.32 4.88 21.58
C ARG A 30 -12.73 4.86 20.09
N ILE A 31 -13.86 5.47 19.75
CA ILE A 31 -14.35 5.53 18.36
C ILE A 31 -13.36 6.28 17.48
N PHE A 32 -12.85 7.42 17.96
CA PHE A 32 -11.87 8.21 17.23
C PHE A 32 -10.57 7.43 17.01
N SER A 33 -10.06 6.73 18.02
CA SER A 33 -8.84 5.92 17.91
C SER A 33 -9.02 4.77 16.91
N GLN A 34 -10.16 4.08 16.93
CA GLN A 34 -10.47 3.03 15.96
C GLN A 34 -10.57 3.56 14.53
N ALA A 35 -11.18 4.74 14.34
CA ALA A 35 -11.24 5.40 13.04
C ALA A 35 -9.84 5.76 12.52
N LEU A 36 -8.97 6.31 13.38
CA LEU A 36 -7.58 6.58 13.03
C LEU A 36 -6.80 5.30 12.67
N MET A 37 -7.03 4.20 13.38
CA MET A 37 -6.39 2.93 13.05
C MET A 37 -6.85 2.40 11.67
N ILE A 38 -8.13 2.54 11.34
CA ILE A 38 -8.68 2.06 10.06
C ILE A 38 -8.23 2.93 8.90
N PHE A 39 -8.34 4.26 9.03
CA PHE A 39 -8.16 5.19 7.92
C PHE A 39 -6.77 5.82 7.86
N GLY A 40 -6.03 5.84 8.96
CA GLY A 40 -4.75 6.56 9.08
C GLY A 40 -3.74 6.15 8.02
N GLY A 41 -3.66 4.86 7.71
CA GLY A 41 -2.76 4.37 6.66
C GLY A 41 -3.11 4.84 5.25
N ILE A 42 -4.36 5.21 4.98
CA ILE A 42 -4.85 5.56 3.62
C ILE A 42 -4.67 7.06 3.34
N VAL A 43 -4.74 7.89 4.37
CA VAL A 43 -4.62 9.35 4.29
C VAL A 43 -3.42 9.81 3.44
N PRO A 44 -2.21 9.25 3.58
CA PRO A 44 -1.05 9.62 2.75
C PRO A 44 -1.27 9.46 1.24
N TYR A 45 -2.10 8.51 0.80
CA TYR A 45 -2.30 8.20 -0.62
C TYR A 45 -3.28 9.16 -1.30
N ILE A 46 -4.13 9.85 -0.53
CA ILE A 46 -5.06 10.85 -1.07
C ILE A 46 -4.32 11.96 -1.85
N PRO A 47 -3.31 12.66 -1.29
CA PRO A 47 -2.59 13.67 -2.05
C PRO A 47 -1.83 13.09 -3.25
N GLN A 48 -1.31 11.86 -3.16
CA GLN A 48 -0.62 11.22 -4.28
C GLN A 48 -1.59 10.90 -5.43
N TYR A 49 -2.76 10.35 -5.12
CA TYR A 49 -3.83 10.09 -6.09
C TYR A 49 -4.19 11.36 -6.85
N LEU A 50 -4.44 12.45 -6.12
CA LEU A 50 -4.82 13.74 -6.71
C LEU A 50 -3.71 14.31 -7.61
N ILE A 51 -2.44 14.14 -7.25
CA ILE A 51 -1.31 14.59 -8.09
C ILE A 51 -1.27 13.79 -9.40
N ILE A 52 -1.36 12.46 -9.34
CA ILE A 52 -1.32 11.61 -10.54
C ILE A 52 -2.53 11.92 -11.44
N GLN A 53 -3.71 12.05 -10.85
CA GLN A 53 -4.93 12.34 -11.59
C GLN A 53 -4.87 13.72 -12.28
N ARG A 54 -4.37 14.75 -11.59
CA ARG A 54 -4.28 16.11 -12.17
C ARG A 54 -3.17 16.26 -13.19
N SER A 55 -2.00 15.69 -12.92
CA SER A 55 -0.84 15.79 -13.81
C SER A 55 -0.93 14.85 -15.01
N GLN A 56 -1.79 13.83 -14.95
CA GLN A 56 -1.83 12.74 -15.93
C GLN A 56 -0.44 12.11 -16.12
N ASN A 57 0.38 12.09 -15.06
CA ASN A 57 1.70 11.49 -15.03
C ASN A 57 1.85 10.67 -13.74
N ALA A 58 2.13 9.37 -13.91
CA ALA A 58 2.34 8.43 -12.80
C ALA A 58 3.83 8.08 -12.58
N GLU A 59 4.75 8.61 -13.39
CA GLU A 59 6.17 8.24 -13.35
C GLU A 59 6.88 8.63 -12.05
N GLY A 60 6.36 9.58 -11.28
CA GLY A 60 6.95 9.90 -9.99
C GLY A 60 6.69 8.87 -8.89
N PHE A 61 5.65 8.04 -9.05
CA PHE A 61 5.23 7.06 -8.07
C PHE A 61 5.65 5.65 -8.46
N SER A 62 6.14 4.88 -7.48
CA SER A 62 6.53 3.49 -7.70
C SER A 62 5.33 2.56 -7.48
N ASN A 63 4.84 1.92 -8.54
CA ASN A 63 3.76 0.90 -8.44
C ASN A 63 4.11 -0.28 -7.51
N TYR A 64 5.40 -0.48 -7.21
CA TYR A 64 5.86 -1.49 -6.24
C TYR A 64 5.54 -1.11 -4.78
N VAL A 65 5.24 0.15 -4.48
CA VAL A 65 4.66 0.55 -3.19
C VAL A 65 3.30 -0.12 -3.02
N CYS A 66 2.46 -0.11 -4.07
CA CYS A 66 1.18 -0.82 -4.08
C CYS A 66 1.38 -2.33 -3.90
N LEU A 67 2.36 -2.95 -4.59
CA LEU A 67 2.67 -4.38 -4.39
C LEU A 67 2.95 -4.69 -2.94
N THR A 68 3.90 -3.96 -2.35
CA THR A 68 4.41 -4.21 -1.00
C THR A 68 3.26 -4.16 0.01
N LEU A 69 2.37 -3.18 -0.12
CA LEU A 69 1.20 -3.05 0.74
C LEU A 69 0.11 -4.08 0.48
N LEU A 70 -0.13 -4.45 -0.78
CA LEU A 70 -1.07 -5.52 -1.11
C LEU A 70 -0.63 -6.83 -0.46
N ILE A 71 0.65 -7.20 -0.64
CA ILE A 71 1.24 -8.40 -0.04
C ILE A 71 1.16 -8.34 1.49
N ALA A 72 1.60 -7.23 2.10
CA ALA A 72 1.59 -7.07 3.57
C ALA A 72 0.18 -7.26 4.16
N ASN A 73 -0.84 -6.66 3.54
CA ASN A 73 -2.22 -6.70 4.05
C ASN A 73 -2.93 -8.03 3.74
N ILE A 74 -2.60 -8.70 2.64
CA ILE A 74 -3.09 -10.06 2.36
C ILE A 74 -2.52 -11.04 3.40
N ILE A 75 -1.20 -11.00 3.63
CA ILE A 75 -0.54 -11.84 4.65
C ILE A 75 -1.12 -11.54 6.05
N ARG A 76 -1.42 -10.28 6.35
CA ARG A 76 -2.05 -9.89 7.63
C ARG A 76 -3.45 -10.49 7.83
N ILE A 77 -4.26 -10.55 6.77
CA ILE A 77 -5.58 -11.19 6.82
C ILE A 77 -5.43 -12.69 7.07
N GLU A 78 -4.48 -13.35 6.39
CA GLU A 78 -4.17 -14.77 6.61
C GLU A 78 -3.69 -15.05 8.03
N PHE A 79 -2.81 -14.20 8.57
CA PHE A 79 -2.36 -14.27 9.96
C PHE A 79 -3.53 -14.26 10.97
N TRP A 80 -4.58 -13.47 10.69
CA TRP A 80 -5.73 -13.34 11.59
C TRP A 80 -6.49 -14.66 11.80
N PHE A 81 -6.48 -15.56 10.81
CA PHE A 81 -7.11 -16.89 10.93
C PHE A 81 -6.33 -17.82 11.87
N GLY A 82 -5.00 -17.67 11.96
CA GLY A 82 -4.20 -18.42 12.93
C GLY A 82 -4.21 -17.78 14.32
N LYS A 83 -4.14 -16.45 14.40
CA LYS A 83 -4.11 -15.71 15.66
C LYS A 83 -4.94 -14.44 15.56
N HIS A 84 -6.11 -14.45 16.21
CA HIS A 84 -7.00 -13.30 16.21
C HIS A 84 -6.39 -12.09 16.91
N PHE A 85 -6.38 -10.97 16.20
CA PHE A 85 -6.07 -9.64 16.72
C PHE A 85 -7.28 -8.70 16.54
N GLU A 86 -7.17 -7.46 17.02
CA GLU A 86 -8.30 -6.53 17.05
C GLU A 86 -8.92 -6.28 15.66
N ILE A 87 -10.25 -6.36 15.60
CA ILE A 87 -11.03 -6.18 14.37
C ILE A 87 -10.72 -4.86 13.62
N PRO A 88 -10.45 -3.71 14.26
CA PRO A 88 -10.05 -2.49 13.54
C PRO A 88 -8.83 -2.67 12.64
N LEU A 89 -7.83 -3.48 13.03
CA LEU A 89 -6.67 -3.75 12.18
C LEU A 89 -7.02 -4.66 10.99
N LEU A 90 -7.99 -5.58 11.17
CA LEU A 90 -8.45 -6.42 10.08
C LEU A 90 -9.21 -5.59 9.04
N VAL A 91 -10.09 -4.71 9.50
CA VAL A 91 -10.79 -3.74 8.63
C VAL A 91 -9.77 -2.82 7.95
N GLN A 92 -8.78 -2.31 8.69
CA GLN A 92 -7.68 -1.52 8.13
C GLN A 92 -7.00 -2.22 6.95
N SER A 93 -6.71 -3.52 7.04
CA SER A 93 -6.12 -4.27 5.93
C SER A 93 -7.02 -4.37 4.70
N ILE A 94 -8.32 -4.59 4.89
CA ILE A 94 -9.28 -4.63 3.79
C ILE A 94 -9.35 -3.26 3.09
N VAL A 95 -9.51 -2.17 3.85
CA VAL A 95 -9.59 -0.82 3.28
C VAL A 95 -8.26 -0.44 2.60
N MET A 96 -7.12 -0.84 3.17
CA MET A 96 -5.80 -0.64 2.56
C MET A 96 -5.65 -1.38 1.23
N ILE A 97 -6.09 -2.64 1.14
CA ILE A 97 -6.09 -3.40 -0.12
C ILE A 97 -6.92 -2.67 -1.18
N ILE A 98 -8.13 -2.23 -0.83
CA ILE A 98 -9.00 -1.47 -1.76
C ILE A 98 -8.29 -0.19 -2.22
N CYS A 99 -7.71 0.58 -1.30
CA CYS A 99 -6.97 1.79 -1.64
C CYS A 99 -5.79 1.50 -2.59
N MET A 100 -5.02 0.45 -2.34
CA MET A 100 -3.89 0.08 -3.18
C MET A 100 -4.32 -0.39 -4.57
N LEU A 101 -5.44 -1.09 -4.68
CA LEU A 101 -6.03 -1.46 -5.98
C LEU A 101 -6.49 -0.23 -6.77
N ILE A 102 -7.13 0.75 -6.12
CA ILE A 102 -7.54 2.02 -6.75
C ILE A 102 -6.31 2.82 -7.21
N MET A 103 -5.29 2.93 -6.36
CA MET A 103 -4.04 3.61 -6.71
C MET A 103 -3.35 2.94 -7.89
N LEU A 104 -3.27 1.61 -7.88
CA LEU A 104 -2.64 0.83 -8.95
C LEU A 104 -3.40 0.97 -10.28
N GLU A 105 -4.73 0.89 -10.25
CA GLU A 105 -5.58 1.09 -11.42
C GLU A 105 -5.37 2.48 -12.02
N LEU A 106 -5.35 3.54 -11.20
CA LEU A 106 -5.06 4.90 -11.66
C LEU A 106 -3.69 4.98 -12.36
N CYS A 107 -2.66 4.41 -11.74
CA CYS A 107 -1.30 4.44 -12.31
C CYS A 107 -1.23 3.74 -13.67
N ILE A 108 -1.87 2.58 -13.79
CA ILE A 108 -1.91 1.80 -15.05
C ILE A 108 -2.71 2.55 -16.12
N ARG A 109 -3.85 3.12 -15.76
CA ARG A 109 -4.70 3.89 -16.68
C ARG A 109 -3.95 5.09 -17.27
N VAL A 110 -3.27 5.85 -16.40
CA VAL A 110 -2.48 7.01 -16.81
C VAL A 110 -1.30 6.58 -17.70
N TYR A 111 -0.56 5.53 -17.30
CA TYR A 111 0.54 4.98 -18.08
C TYR A 111 0.13 4.50 -19.48
N SER A 112 -1.01 3.81 -19.57
CA SER A 112 -1.53 3.31 -20.85
C SER A 112 -1.93 4.45 -21.79
N LYS A 113 -2.51 5.52 -21.23
CA LYS A 113 -2.87 6.71 -22.01
C LYS A 113 -1.64 7.47 -22.49
N SER A 114 -0.61 7.63 -21.66
CA SER A 114 0.65 8.27 -22.09
C SER A 114 1.33 7.48 -23.20
N LEU A 115 1.32 6.15 -23.13
CA LEU A 115 1.88 5.29 -24.18
C LEU A 115 1.17 5.48 -25.53
N CYS A 116 -0.16 5.58 -25.54
CA CYS A 116 -0.96 5.82 -26.75
C CYS A 116 -0.66 7.18 -27.40
N HIS A 117 -0.44 8.22 -26.60
CA HIS A 117 -0.16 9.58 -27.11
C HIS A 117 1.24 9.72 -27.76
N HIS A 118 2.20 8.88 -27.40
CA HIS A 118 3.55 8.90 -27.97
C HIS A 118 3.66 8.19 -29.33
N LEU A 119 2.58 7.58 -29.83
CA LEU A 119 2.57 6.93 -31.15
C LEU A 119 2.30 7.98 -32.25
N PRO A 120 3.15 8.06 -33.29
CA PRO A 120 2.94 8.99 -34.40
C PRO A 120 1.71 8.56 -35.21
N VAL A 121 0.61 9.29 -35.05
CA VAL A 121 -0.63 9.14 -35.83
C VAL A 121 -0.43 9.77 -37.22
N ASN A 122 0.53 9.28 -38.01
CA ASN A 122 0.64 9.64 -39.41
C ASN A 122 0.51 8.39 -40.28
N GLN A 123 -0.73 8.20 -40.74
CA GLN A 123 -1.18 7.63 -42.01
C GLN A 123 -0.31 6.53 -42.65
N LEU A 124 -0.77 5.26 -42.57
CA LEU A 124 -1.14 4.39 -43.70
C LEU A 124 -1.33 2.94 -43.18
N ASN A 125 -2.48 2.36 -43.48
CA ASN A 125 -2.93 0.97 -43.21
C ASN A 125 -3.22 0.60 -41.74
N MET A 126 -4.48 0.82 -41.36
CA MET A 126 -5.17 0.39 -40.12
C MET A 126 -4.98 -1.11 -39.74
N SER A 127 -4.60 -1.96 -40.69
CA SER A 127 -4.29 -3.38 -40.47
C SER A 127 -2.85 -3.61 -40.00
N HIS A 128 -1.87 -2.85 -40.50
CA HIS A 128 -0.45 -3.01 -40.15
C HIS A 128 -0.08 -2.28 -38.86
N THR A 129 -0.81 -1.20 -38.53
CA THR A 129 -0.69 -0.53 -37.22
C THR A 129 -1.09 -1.46 -36.08
N LYS A 130 -2.05 -2.39 -36.29
CA LYS A 130 -2.43 -3.40 -35.29
C LYS A 130 -1.29 -4.35 -34.94
N GLU A 131 -0.52 -4.82 -35.93
CA GLU A 131 0.67 -5.65 -35.71
C GLU A 131 1.81 -4.87 -35.02
N LEU A 132 2.06 -3.62 -35.42
CA LEU A 132 3.08 -2.79 -34.76
C LEU A 132 2.66 -2.38 -33.33
N THR A 133 1.36 -2.23 -33.06
CA THR A 133 0.84 -2.02 -31.69
C THR A 133 0.83 -3.30 -30.84
N LEU A 134 0.74 -4.48 -31.46
CA LEU A 134 0.89 -5.78 -30.79
C LEU A 134 2.34 -6.03 -30.32
N ASP A 135 3.32 -5.39 -30.97
CA ASP A 135 4.75 -5.53 -30.70
C ASP A 135 5.28 -4.56 -29.63
N ILE A 136 4.47 -3.59 -29.16
CA ILE A 136 4.69 -2.89 -27.88
C ILE A 136 4.25 -3.83 -26.76
N HIS A 137 4.92 -4.98 -26.70
CA HIS A 137 4.65 -6.17 -25.91
C HIS A 137 3.60 -5.95 -24.82
N GLU A 138 2.36 -6.40 -25.05
CA GLU A 138 1.34 -6.47 -24.01
C GLU A 138 1.85 -7.38 -22.90
N LYS A 139 2.52 -6.80 -21.90
CA LYS A 139 3.08 -7.56 -20.77
C LYS A 139 1.94 -8.08 -19.92
N LYS A 140 1.68 -9.37 -19.98
CA LYS A 140 0.66 -10.06 -19.20
C LYS A 140 1.31 -10.89 -18.10
N PHE A 141 0.50 -11.20 -17.09
CA PHE A 141 0.94 -12.10 -16.02
C PHE A 141 1.21 -13.52 -16.55
N THR A 142 0.47 -13.95 -17.58
CA THR A 142 0.56 -15.27 -18.22
C THR A 142 1.85 -15.50 -19.01
N ASP A 143 2.64 -14.46 -19.25
CA ASP A 143 3.88 -14.58 -20.04
C ASP A 143 5.02 -15.17 -19.20
N PHE A 144 4.84 -15.25 -17.87
CA PHE A 144 5.81 -15.79 -16.89
C PHE A 144 7.23 -15.19 -16.96
N GLU A 145 7.37 -14.01 -17.56
CA GLU A 145 8.65 -13.31 -17.65
C GLU A 145 8.97 -12.53 -16.37
N MET A 146 9.90 -13.05 -15.57
CA MET A 146 10.31 -12.46 -14.30
C MET A 146 10.90 -11.04 -14.44
N ASN A 147 11.51 -10.72 -15.59
CA ASN A 147 12.08 -9.40 -15.87
C ASN A 147 11.04 -8.27 -15.84
N TYR A 148 9.78 -8.61 -16.11
CA TYR A 148 8.64 -7.69 -16.15
C TYR A 148 7.67 -7.89 -14.98
N PHE A 149 8.11 -8.59 -13.92
CA PHE A 149 7.31 -8.78 -12.72
C PHE A 149 6.79 -7.43 -12.17
N TRP A 150 5.47 -7.34 -11.99
CA TRP A 150 4.76 -6.13 -11.54
C TRP A 150 4.91 -4.90 -12.45
N LYS A 151 5.16 -5.12 -13.75
CA LYS A 151 5.21 -4.08 -14.80
C LYS A 151 4.26 -4.39 -15.96
N TRP A 152 3.13 -5.02 -15.65
CA TRP A 152 2.11 -5.40 -16.64
C TRP A 152 1.35 -4.18 -17.14
N THR A 153 0.86 -4.26 -18.37
CA THR A 153 0.14 -3.16 -19.04
C THR A 153 -1.34 -3.11 -18.64
N THR A 154 -1.92 -4.24 -18.27
CA THR A 154 -3.36 -4.35 -17.95
C THR A 154 -3.58 -4.59 -16.46
N PHE A 155 -4.58 -3.91 -15.86
CA PHE A 155 -4.97 -4.09 -14.46
C PHE A 155 -5.37 -5.55 -14.13
N THR A 156 -6.00 -6.25 -15.08
CA THR A 156 -6.40 -7.66 -14.93
C THR A 156 -5.25 -8.59 -14.56
N SER A 157 -4.06 -8.39 -15.16
CA SER A 157 -2.86 -9.19 -14.85
C SER A 157 -2.43 -9.07 -13.39
N TYR A 158 -2.59 -7.89 -12.79
CA TYR A 158 -2.31 -7.68 -11.37
C TYR A 158 -3.32 -8.42 -10.49
N LEU A 159 -4.61 -8.38 -10.85
CA LEU A 159 -5.64 -9.13 -10.13
C LEU A 159 -5.40 -10.64 -10.21
N GLN A 160 -5.06 -11.17 -11.39
CA GLN A 160 -4.74 -12.59 -11.57
C GLN A 160 -3.58 -13.02 -10.66
N PHE A 161 -2.49 -12.25 -10.61
CA PHE A 161 -1.39 -12.52 -9.69
C PHE A 161 -1.86 -12.52 -8.24
N LEU A 162 -2.66 -11.53 -7.81
CA LEU A 162 -3.17 -11.46 -6.44
C LEU A 162 -4.08 -12.64 -6.10
N PHE A 163 -4.94 -13.09 -7.02
CA PHE A 163 -5.76 -14.28 -6.82
C PHE A 163 -4.93 -15.54 -6.66
N VAL A 164 -3.90 -15.73 -7.49
CA VAL A 164 -2.97 -16.87 -7.36
C VAL A 164 -2.21 -16.78 -6.04
N PHE A 165 -1.73 -15.59 -5.67
CA PHE A 165 -1.01 -15.38 -4.42
C PHE A 165 -1.88 -15.70 -3.20
N ILE A 166 -3.12 -15.19 -3.16
CA ILE A 166 -4.10 -15.50 -2.11
C ILE A 166 -4.36 -17.01 -2.09
N PHE A 167 -4.68 -17.62 -3.22
CA PHE A 167 -4.99 -19.05 -3.26
C PHE A 167 -3.85 -19.93 -2.72
N VAL A 168 -2.61 -19.67 -3.14
CA VAL A 168 -1.42 -20.39 -2.66
C VAL A 168 -1.22 -20.15 -1.16
N LEU A 169 -1.32 -18.90 -0.72
CA LEU A 169 -1.12 -18.52 0.67
C LEU A 169 -2.20 -19.13 1.58
N SER A 170 -3.48 -19.02 1.22
CA SER A 170 -4.60 -19.60 1.97
C SER A 170 -4.51 -21.13 2.02
N THR A 171 -4.13 -21.79 0.92
CA THR A 171 -3.92 -23.26 0.91
C THR A 171 -2.80 -23.65 1.86
N THR A 172 -1.68 -22.91 1.83
CA THR A 172 -0.55 -23.16 2.73
C THR A 172 -0.93 -22.91 4.19
N THR A 173 -1.66 -21.83 4.47
CA THR A 173 -2.15 -21.49 5.81
C THR A 173 -3.10 -22.54 6.35
N TRP A 174 -4.00 -23.04 5.51
CA TRP A 174 -4.93 -24.10 5.91
C TRP A 174 -4.19 -25.41 6.25
N LEU A 175 -3.19 -25.79 5.47
CA LEU A 175 -2.38 -27.00 5.72
C LEU A 175 -1.49 -26.89 6.96
N LEU A 176 -1.04 -25.69 7.32
CA LEU A 176 -0.07 -25.44 8.40
C LEU A 176 -0.66 -24.68 9.59
N LEU A 177 -1.99 -24.65 9.74
CA LEU A 177 -2.68 -23.83 10.74
C LEU A 177 -2.28 -24.19 12.18
N ASP A 178 -2.05 -25.48 12.45
CA ASP A 178 -1.63 -25.97 13.77
C ASP A 178 -0.14 -25.73 14.07
N ASN A 179 0.65 -25.31 13.07
CA ASN A 179 2.07 -25.07 13.24
C ASN A 179 2.34 -23.64 13.75
N ILE A 180 2.67 -23.53 15.03
CA ILE A 180 2.97 -22.26 15.72
C ILE A 180 4.08 -21.48 15.00
N LEU A 181 5.14 -22.15 14.54
CA LEU A 181 6.26 -21.49 13.85
C LEU A 181 5.79 -20.85 12.54
N TYR A 182 4.90 -21.52 11.80
CA TYR A 182 4.33 -20.99 10.57
C TYR A 182 3.49 -19.73 10.85
N ILE A 183 2.57 -19.78 11.82
CA ILE A 183 1.70 -18.65 12.16
C ILE A 183 2.51 -17.42 12.63
N GLU A 184 3.49 -17.62 13.50
CA GLU A 184 4.35 -16.51 13.94
C GLU A 184 5.22 -15.97 12.79
N THR A 185 5.67 -16.82 11.86
CA THR A 185 6.41 -16.39 10.66
C THR A 185 5.53 -15.55 9.73
N ILE A 186 4.29 -15.97 9.46
CA ILE A 186 3.33 -15.21 8.65
C ILE A 186 3.02 -13.86 9.29
N GLY A 187 2.81 -13.82 10.61
CA GLY A 187 2.63 -12.59 11.36
C GLY A 187 3.84 -11.64 11.24
N PHE A 188 5.06 -12.17 11.36
CA PHE A 188 6.29 -11.41 11.16
C PHE A 188 6.39 -10.87 9.73
N LEU A 189 6.15 -11.71 8.71
CA LEU A 189 6.20 -11.31 7.30
C LEU A 189 5.20 -10.19 7.00
N ALA A 190 4.00 -10.23 7.57
CA ALA A 190 2.99 -9.19 7.38
C ALA A 190 3.49 -7.80 7.84
N VAL A 191 4.16 -7.73 9.00
CA VAL A 191 4.71 -6.48 9.53
C VAL A 191 6.00 -6.10 8.81
N PHE A 192 6.83 -7.07 8.43
CA PHE A 192 8.06 -6.83 7.69
C PHE A 192 7.80 -6.26 6.30
N PHE A 193 6.87 -6.81 5.52
CA PHE A 193 6.48 -6.23 4.23
C PHE A 193 5.87 -4.84 4.41
N GLU A 194 5.04 -4.60 5.44
CA GLU A 194 4.57 -3.24 5.74
C GLU A 194 5.75 -2.30 6.03
N ALA A 195 6.79 -2.78 6.72
CA ALA A 195 7.97 -1.99 7.02
C ALA A 195 8.77 -1.59 5.76
N LEU A 196 8.67 -2.39 4.68
CA LEU A 196 9.33 -2.12 3.42
C LEU A 196 8.56 -1.17 2.49
N LEU A 197 7.40 -0.63 2.91
CA LEU A 197 6.53 0.24 2.11
C LEU A 197 7.29 1.34 1.35
N GLY A 198 8.21 2.05 2.01
CA GLY A 198 8.98 3.15 1.39
C GLY A 198 10.11 2.67 0.47
N THR A 199 10.58 1.43 0.63
CA THR A 199 11.78 0.92 -0.05
C THR A 199 11.68 1.00 -1.58
N PRO A 200 10.58 0.57 -2.23
CA PRO A 200 10.48 0.66 -3.68
C PRO A 200 10.49 2.09 -4.21
N GLN A 201 10.00 3.06 -3.42
CA GLN A 201 10.08 4.47 -3.78
C GLN A 201 11.51 5.00 -3.63
N PHE A 202 12.17 4.69 -2.51
CA PHE A 202 13.57 5.03 -2.27
C PHE A 202 14.48 4.51 -3.41
N MET A 203 14.31 3.25 -3.79
CA MET A 203 15.07 2.63 -4.88
C MET A 203 14.77 3.29 -6.23
N ARG A 204 13.51 3.63 -6.50
CA ARG A 204 13.12 4.34 -7.73
C ARG A 204 13.82 5.69 -7.82
N ASN A 205 13.70 6.50 -6.78
CA ASN A 205 14.35 7.81 -6.69
C ASN A 205 15.87 7.69 -6.87
N PHE A 206 16.49 6.69 -6.23
CA PHE A 206 17.93 6.46 -6.35
C PHE A 206 18.36 6.09 -7.78
N ARG A 207 17.58 5.29 -8.50
CA ARG A 207 17.88 4.93 -9.90
C ARG A 207 17.65 6.09 -10.86
N LEU A 208 16.54 6.81 -10.70
CA LEU A 208 16.17 7.92 -11.57
C LEU A 208 16.92 9.22 -11.26
N LYS A 209 17.56 9.31 -10.08
CA LYS A 209 18.20 10.52 -9.56
C LYS A 209 17.27 11.74 -9.59
N SER A 210 15.98 11.49 -9.42
CA SER A 210 14.90 12.49 -9.43
C SER A 210 13.78 12.05 -8.48
N THR A 211 13.11 13.02 -7.87
CA THR A 211 11.87 12.83 -7.08
C THR A 211 10.68 13.54 -7.74
N GLU A 212 10.78 13.89 -9.01
CA GLU A 212 9.72 14.57 -9.76
C GLU A 212 8.47 13.68 -9.88
N GLY A 213 7.28 14.26 -9.73
CA GLY A 213 5.99 13.56 -9.76
C GLY A 213 5.62 12.78 -8.48
N MET A 214 6.51 12.69 -7.50
CA MET A 214 6.23 12.11 -6.18
C MET A 214 5.63 13.16 -5.24
N SER A 215 4.60 12.79 -4.47
CA SER A 215 4.02 13.64 -3.43
C SER A 215 4.92 13.65 -2.19
N VAL A 216 5.63 14.75 -1.97
CA VAL A 216 6.37 14.95 -0.71
C VAL A 216 5.42 14.96 0.50
N LYS A 217 4.19 15.45 0.33
CA LYS A 217 3.16 15.44 1.38
C LYS A 217 2.79 14.02 1.81
N MET A 218 2.73 13.07 0.88
CA MET A 218 2.50 11.67 1.19
C MET A 218 3.61 11.12 2.10
N VAL A 219 4.88 11.35 1.73
CA VAL A 219 6.03 10.86 2.52
C VAL A 219 6.03 11.47 3.92
N LEU A 220 5.75 12.77 4.06
CA LEU A 220 5.64 13.40 5.39
C LEU A 220 4.51 12.80 6.25
N MET A 221 3.39 12.42 5.63
CA MET A 221 2.30 11.75 6.32
C MET A 221 2.65 10.30 6.72
N TRP A 222 3.40 9.57 5.90
CA TRP A 222 3.98 8.27 6.28
C TRP A 222 4.85 8.43 7.52
N THR A 223 5.80 9.37 7.49
CA THR A 223 6.77 9.57 8.58
C THR A 223 6.08 9.92 9.88
N SER A 224 5.09 10.82 9.82
CA SER A 224 4.28 11.17 10.99
C SER A 224 3.53 9.97 11.57
N GLY A 225 2.90 9.17 10.70
CA GLY A 225 2.19 7.96 11.09
C GLY A 225 3.11 6.91 11.72
N ASP A 226 4.27 6.67 11.11
CA ASP A 226 5.24 5.67 11.55
C ASP A 226 5.95 6.07 12.85
N ILE A 227 6.25 7.36 13.04
CA ILE A 227 6.72 7.89 14.34
C ILE A 227 5.67 7.64 15.41
N PHE A 228 4.42 8.05 15.16
CA PHE A 228 3.34 7.87 16.13
C PHE A 228 3.14 6.39 16.50
N LYS A 229 3.09 5.51 15.49
CA LYS A 229 2.92 4.06 15.66
C LYS A 229 4.09 3.43 16.44
N THR A 230 5.32 3.82 16.14
CA THR A 230 6.52 3.33 16.82
C THR A 230 6.56 3.76 18.29
N VAL A 231 6.27 5.03 18.57
CA VAL A 231 6.18 5.55 19.95
C VAL A 231 5.09 4.81 20.72
N TYR A 232 3.92 4.59 20.11
CA TYR A 232 2.84 3.82 20.72
C TYR A 232 3.31 2.40 21.11
N PHE A 233 4.01 1.70 20.22
CA PHE A 233 4.51 0.35 20.50
C PHE A 233 5.56 0.31 21.61
N ILE A 234 6.44 1.31 21.68
CA ILE A 234 7.43 1.42 22.77
C ILE A 234 6.72 1.66 24.11
N LEU A 235 5.79 2.62 24.17
CA LEU A 235 5.05 2.94 25.39
C LEU A 235 4.21 1.75 25.90
N ARG A 236 3.69 0.93 24.99
CA ARG A 236 2.91 -0.27 25.32
C ARG A 236 3.77 -1.50 25.59
N SER A 237 5.10 -1.39 25.59
CA SER A 237 6.02 -2.52 25.73
C SER A 237 5.67 -3.67 24.77
N ALA A 238 5.29 -3.32 23.54
CA ALA A 238 4.92 -4.29 22.51
C ALA A 238 6.12 -5.18 22.16
N PRO A 239 5.89 -6.40 21.61
CA PRO A 239 6.95 -7.30 21.19
C PRO A 239 8.00 -6.61 20.30
N LYS A 240 9.26 -7.03 20.44
CA LYS A 240 10.41 -6.33 19.83
C LYS A 240 10.28 -6.13 18.32
N GLN A 241 9.63 -7.06 17.62
CA GLN A 241 9.41 -6.96 16.16
C GLN A 241 8.69 -5.67 15.73
N PHE A 242 7.75 -5.15 16.53
CA PHE A 242 6.89 -4.04 16.12
C PHE A 242 7.64 -2.72 16.10
N TRP A 243 8.38 -2.40 17.17
CA TRP A 243 9.15 -1.17 17.22
C TRP A 243 10.42 -1.25 16.37
N LEU A 244 11.02 -2.44 16.17
CA LEU A 244 12.13 -2.62 15.23
C LEU A 244 11.71 -2.34 13.79
N CYS A 245 10.57 -2.87 13.36
CA CYS A 245 9.98 -2.58 12.05
C CYS A 245 9.62 -1.09 11.92
N GLY A 246 9.07 -0.49 12.98
CA GLY A 246 8.76 0.94 13.02
C GLY A 246 9.99 1.83 12.86
N MET A 247 11.11 1.50 13.51
CA MET A 247 12.38 2.21 13.32
C MET A 247 12.90 2.09 11.88
N LEU A 248 12.77 0.90 11.26
CA LEU A 248 13.13 0.69 9.87
C LEU A 248 12.30 1.59 8.93
N GLN A 249 10.98 1.66 9.15
CA GLN A 249 10.09 2.54 8.37
C GLN A 249 10.51 4.00 8.45
N ILE A 250 10.68 4.52 9.68
CA ILE A 250 11.10 5.91 9.91
C ILE A 250 12.45 6.17 9.23
N SER A 251 13.38 5.22 9.27
CA SER A 251 14.70 5.35 8.63
C SER A 251 14.59 5.45 7.10
N ILE A 252 13.76 4.62 6.47
CA ILE A 252 13.53 4.64 5.02
C ILE A 252 12.86 5.96 4.61
N ASP A 253 11.88 6.41 5.39
CA ASP A 253 11.18 7.66 5.17
C ASP A 253 12.11 8.87 5.21
N ILE A 254 12.96 8.96 6.24
CA ILE A 254 13.99 9.99 6.33
C ILE A 254 14.92 9.91 5.12
N ALA A 255 15.32 8.71 4.69
CA ALA A 255 16.17 8.55 3.51
C ALA A 255 15.50 9.07 2.22
N ILE A 256 14.18 8.87 2.05
CA ILE A 256 13.42 9.43 0.92
C ILE A 256 13.35 10.95 1.03
N LEU A 257 13.09 11.51 2.21
CA LEU A 257 13.06 12.96 2.42
C LEU A 257 14.44 13.60 2.14
N CYS A 258 15.53 12.93 2.51
CA CYS A 258 16.88 13.34 2.13
C CYS A 258 17.04 13.37 0.59
N GLN A 259 16.57 12.34 -0.13
CA GLN A 259 16.62 12.33 -1.59
C GLN A 259 15.87 13.53 -2.21
N VAL A 260 14.75 13.94 -1.63
CA VAL A 260 14.01 15.14 -2.07
C VAL A 260 14.88 16.38 -1.99
N VAL A 261 15.57 16.59 -0.86
CA VAL A 261 16.48 17.74 -0.69
C VAL A 261 17.63 17.67 -1.70
N PHE A 262 18.37 16.56 -1.74
CA PHE A 262 19.55 16.40 -2.60
C PHE A 262 19.25 16.53 -4.10
N TYR A 263 18.15 15.94 -4.58
CA TYR A 263 17.81 15.99 -6.00
C TYR A 263 17.14 17.30 -6.40
N SER A 264 16.48 18.00 -5.47
CA SER A 264 15.97 19.36 -5.72
C SER A 264 17.10 20.39 -5.93
N GLU A 265 18.18 20.30 -5.15
CA GLU A 265 19.33 21.21 -5.27
C GLU A 265 20.09 21.00 -6.58
N LYS A 266 20.34 19.74 -6.96
CA LYS A 266 21.01 19.40 -8.22
C LYS A 266 20.28 19.95 -9.44
N TYR A 267 18.93 19.92 -9.42
CA TYR A 267 18.12 20.46 -10.50
C TYR A 267 18.15 22.00 -10.53
N ARG A 268 18.18 22.66 -9.35
CA ARG A 268 18.34 24.11 -9.23
C ARG A 268 19.70 24.60 -9.72
N PHE A 269 20.78 23.86 -9.46
CA PHE A 269 22.13 24.20 -9.91
C PHE A 269 22.29 24.07 -11.44
N ARG A 270 21.65 23.08 -12.08
CA ARG A 270 21.70 22.89 -13.55
C ARG A 270 20.92 23.92 -14.37
N ARG A 271 20.05 24.72 -13.74
CA ARG A 271 19.27 25.79 -14.39
C ARG A 271 19.90 27.18 -14.25
N ARG A 272 20.98 27.32 -13.49
CA ARG A 272 21.79 28.55 -13.37
C ARG A 272 23.00 28.43 -14.28
#